data_AF-A0A7L9VRH9-F1
#
_entry.id   AF-A0A7L9VRH9-F1
#
_cell.length_a   1.000
_cell.length_b   1.000
_cell.length_c   1.000
_cell.angle_alpha   90.00
_cell.angle_beta   90.00
_cell.angle_gamma   90.00
#
_symmetry.space_group_name_H-M   'P 1'
#
loop_
_entity.id
_entity.type
_entity.pdbx_description
1 polymer ?
#
loop_
_entity_poly.entity_id
_entity_poly.type
_entity_poly.pdbx_seq_one_letter_code
_entity_poly.pdbx_strand_id
1 'polypeptide(L)'
;MQKYLVLTDGKNKRAGLVVLGSDLITPDMMILLIHGICATFTELYHTRMPMENAVVTLARFFDVYDPTDEDLGDEAVSIVEVLNNDEMAEYASLDGAYETMKYAQPVSQLGLPMYLSIRSYLNGNKGKVTEEDLTRALVKIKAEWEEK
;
A
#
# COMPACT_ATOMS: atom_id res chain seq x y z
N MET A 1 10.02 20.53 -4.98
CA MET A 1 10.90 19.41 -5.37
C MET A 1 10.06 18.15 -5.27
N GLN A 2 10.07 17.31 -6.30
CA GLN A 2 9.29 16.07 -6.30
C GLN A 2 9.86 15.10 -5.26
N LYS A 3 9.02 14.60 -4.35
CA LYS A 3 9.40 13.54 -3.41
C LYS A 3 8.96 12.18 -3.93
N TYR A 4 9.74 11.17 -3.60
CA TYR A 4 9.51 9.78 -3.95
C TYR A 4 9.57 8.91 -2.71
N LEU A 5 8.67 7.95 -2.62
CA LEU A 5 8.73 6.85 -1.68
C LEU A 5 9.44 5.67 -2.35
N VAL A 6 10.53 5.23 -1.75
CA VAL A 6 11.27 4.03 -2.14
C VAL A 6 10.78 2.88 -1.27
N LEU A 7 10.04 1.96 -1.89
CA LEU A 7 9.59 0.73 -1.26
C LEU A 7 10.66 -0.33 -1.38
N THR A 8 11.02 -0.96 -0.25
CA THR A 8 12.01 -2.03 -0.23
C THR A 8 11.40 -3.32 0.30
N ASP A 9 11.86 -4.46 -0.20
CA ASP A 9 11.46 -5.77 0.32
C ASP A 9 12.18 -6.17 1.63
N GLY A 10 13.02 -5.27 2.18
CA GLY A 10 13.83 -5.45 3.38
C GLY A 10 14.99 -6.42 3.23
N LYS A 11 14.75 -7.62 2.68
CA LYS A 11 15.68 -8.76 2.69
C LYS A 11 16.49 -8.95 1.42
N ASN A 12 15.92 -8.70 0.24
CA ASN A 12 16.64 -8.89 -1.03
C ASN A 12 17.01 -7.57 -1.72
N LYS A 13 16.81 -6.44 -1.02
CA LYS A 13 17.09 -5.07 -1.51
C LYS A 13 16.40 -4.76 -2.84
N ARG A 14 15.33 -5.47 -3.18
CA ARG A 14 14.49 -5.06 -4.30
C ARG A 14 13.81 -3.75 -3.91
N ALA A 15 13.89 -2.78 -4.80
CA ALA A 15 13.34 -1.45 -4.59
C ALA A 15 12.35 -1.10 -5.69
N GLY A 16 11.20 -0.58 -5.29
CA GLY A 16 10.19 0.03 -6.15
C GLY A 16 10.08 1.51 -5.83
N LEU A 17 9.71 2.31 -6.82
CA LEU A 17 9.57 3.76 -6.68
C LEU A 17 8.07 4.11 -6.72
N VAL A 18 7.65 5.07 -5.90
CA VAL A 18 6.30 5.66 -5.93
C VAL A 18 6.46 7.16 -5.81
N VAL A 19 5.91 7.93 -6.75
CA VAL A 19 5.97 9.39 -6.69
C VAL A 19 4.93 9.91 -5.71
N LEU A 20 5.31 10.76 -4.77
CA LEU A 20 4.34 11.38 -3.86
C LEU A 20 3.66 12.54 -4.58
N GLY A 21 2.45 12.31 -5.12
CA GLY A 21 1.74 13.23 -6.01
C GLY A 21 1.16 14.48 -5.33
N SER A 22 1.28 14.65 -4.02
CA SER A 22 0.66 15.78 -3.32
C SER A 22 1.37 16.12 -2.00
N ASP A 23 1.46 17.41 -1.69
CA ASP A 23 1.98 17.92 -0.41
C ASP A 23 1.12 17.49 0.81
N LEU A 24 -0.10 16.98 0.58
CA LEU A 24 -1.00 16.49 1.62
C LEU A 24 -0.71 15.04 2.04
N ILE A 25 -0.06 14.26 1.17
CA ILE A 25 0.24 12.85 1.44
C ILE A 25 1.66 12.76 2.00
N THR A 26 1.76 12.64 3.32
CA THR A 26 3.05 12.50 3.99
C THR A 26 3.60 11.07 3.82
N PRO A 27 4.92 10.87 3.94
CA PRO A 27 5.53 9.54 3.92
C PRO A 27 4.91 8.59 4.96
N ASP A 28 4.63 9.09 6.16
CA ASP A 28 3.99 8.31 7.23
C ASP A 28 2.58 7.82 6.86
N MET A 29 1.80 8.67 6.19
CA MET A 29 0.48 8.27 5.68
C MET A 29 0.63 7.17 4.64
N MET A 30 1.58 7.29 3.70
CA MET A 30 1.82 6.25 2.69
C MET A 30 2.26 4.94 3.31
N ILE A 31 3.15 4.97 4.31
CA ILE A 31 3.57 3.79 5.05
C ILE A 31 2.37 3.09 5.68
N LEU A 32 1.49 3.81 6.37
CA LEU A 32 0.29 3.24 6.97
C LEU A 32 -0.67 2.64 5.92
N LEU A 33 -0.79 3.29 4.75
CA LEU A 33 -1.59 2.78 3.63
C LEU A 33 -1.00 1.51 3.03
N ILE A 34 0.32 1.46 2.84
CA ILE A 34 1.05 0.25 2.40
C ILE A 34 0.79 -0.89 3.36
N HIS A 35 0.86 -0.63 4.66
CA HIS A 35 0.60 -1.64 5.69
C HIS A 35 -0.82 -2.19 5.52
N GLY A 36 -1.83 -1.32 5.48
CA GLY A 36 -3.21 -1.75 5.31
C GLY A 36 -3.48 -2.50 4.01
N ILE A 37 -2.85 -2.10 2.89
CA ILE A 37 -2.94 -2.81 1.61
C ILE A 37 -2.34 -4.21 1.71
N CYS A 38 -1.13 -4.32 2.25
CA CYS A 38 -0.46 -5.61 2.44
C CYS A 38 -1.25 -6.52 3.39
N ALA A 39 -1.89 -5.95 4.42
CA ALA A 39 -2.72 -6.66 5.39
C ALA A 39 -3.94 -7.25 4.70
N THR A 40 -4.63 -6.42 3.91
CA THR A 40 -5.82 -6.79 3.16
C THR A 40 -5.50 -7.86 2.12
N PHE A 41 -4.38 -7.73 1.41
CA PHE A 41 -3.90 -8.74 0.47
C PHE A 41 -3.61 -10.09 1.17
N THR A 42 -2.88 -10.04 2.28
CA THR A 42 -2.53 -11.25 3.04
C THR A 42 -3.75 -11.95 3.59
N GLU A 43 -4.77 -11.19 4.00
CA GLU A 43 -6.05 -11.74 4.41
C GLU A 43 -6.76 -12.47 3.26
N LEU A 44 -6.79 -11.89 2.06
CA LEU A 44 -7.48 -12.45 0.90
C LEU A 44 -6.79 -13.70 0.34
N TYR A 45 -5.45 -13.67 0.27
CA TYR A 45 -4.67 -14.67 -0.46
C TYR A 45 -3.79 -15.55 0.41
N HIS A 46 -3.80 -15.33 1.74
CA HIS A 46 -2.99 -16.08 2.71
C HIS A 46 -1.49 -16.10 2.40
N THR A 47 -0.99 -15.05 1.74
CA THR A 47 0.42 -14.90 1.36
C THR A 47 0.83 -13.43 1.38
N ARG A 48 2.15 -13.17 1.43
CA ARG A 48 2.69 -11.80 1.37
C ARG A 48 2.47 -11.21 -0.01
N MET A 49 2.10 -9.93 -0.05
CA MET A 49 1.98 -9.15 -1.27
C MET A 49 3.37 -8.96 -1.92
N PRO A 50 3.52 -9.29 -3.21
CA PRO A 50 4.70 -8.91 -3.99
C PRO A 50 4.88 -7.40 -4.06
N MET A 51 6.13 -6.92 -4.15
CA MET A 51 6.45 -5.49 -4.14
C MET A 51 5.83 -4.76 -5.33
N GLU A 52 5.87 -5.38 -6.51
CA GLU A 52 5.32 -4.85 -7.75
C GLU A 52 3.81 -4.61 -7.62
N ASN A 53 3.09 -5.55 -7.00
CA ASN A 53 1.67 -5.39 -6.74
C ASN A 53 1.39 -4.25 -5.74
N ALA A 54 2.25 -4.05 -4.74
CA ALA A 54 2.09 -2.97 -3.77
C ALA A 54 2.24 -1.59 -4.43
N VAL A 55 3.26 -1.43 -5.29
CA VAL A 55 3.48 -0.21 -6.10
C VAL A 55 2.27 0.11 -6.96
N VAL A 56 1.82 -0.87 -7.77
CA VAL A 56 0.66 -0.69 -8.67
C VAL A 56 -0.61 -0.36 -7.89
N THR A 57 -0.83 -1.02 -6.74
CA THR A 57 -2.05 -0.78 -5.93
C THR A 57 -2.03 0.64 -5.35
N LEU A 58 -0.89 1.13 -4.88
CA LEU A 58 -0.77 2.51 -4.40
C LEU A 58 -1.04 3.51 -5.51
N ALA A 59 -0.41 3.32 -6.67
CA ALA A 59 -0.61 4.15 -7.84
C ALA A 59 -2.08 4.31 -8.20
N ARG A 60 -2.82 3.20 -8.28
CA ARG A 60 -4.23 3.23 -8.64
C ARG A 60 -5.14 3.88 -7.61
N PHE A 61 -4.82 3.80 -6.32
CA PHE A 61 -5.70 4.33 -5.27
C PHE A 61 -5.43 5.78 -4.91
N PHE A 62 -4.19 6.23 -5.04
CA PHE A 62 -3.77 7.53 -4.54
C PHE A 62 -3.38 8.50 -5.65
N ASP A 63 -3.67 8.14 -6.91
CA ASP A 63 -3.31 8.93 -8.09
C ASP A 63 -1.82 9.30 -8.07
N VAL A 64 -1.00 8.32 -7.69
CA VAL A 64 0.45 8.45 -7.60
C VAL A 64 1.08 7.78 -8.81
N TYR A 65 2.17 8.35 -9.30
CA TYR A 65 2.80 7.83 -10.51
C TYR A 65 3.37 6.42 -10.29
N ASP A 66 3.12 5.53 -11.26
CA ASP A 66 3.53 4.13 -11.30
C ASP A 66 4.72 3.94 -12.25
N PRO A 67 5.96 3.79 -11.75
CA PRO A 67 7.13 3.58 -12.61
C PRO A 67 7.14 2.21 -13.29
N THR A 68 6.18 1.33 -12.99
CA THR A 68 6.03 0.03 -13.65
C THR A 68 5.09 0.08 -14.85
N ASP A 69 4.50 1.25 -15.14
CA ASP A 69 3.66 1.45 -16.32
C ASP A 69 4.53 1.45 -17.60
N GLU A 70 4.20 0.55 -18.53
CA GLU A 70 4.96 0.33 -19.76
C GLU A 70 4.83 1.51 -20.76
N ASP A 71 3.82 2.37 -20.59
CA ASP A 71 3.52 3.48 -21.50
C ASP A 71 4.32 4.78 -21.18
N LEU A 72 5.21 4.77 -20.18
CA LEU A 72 5.87 5.98 -19.67
C LEU A 72 7.00 6.57 -20.54
N GLY A 73 7.53 5.83 -21.51
CA GLY A 73 8.56 6.33 -22.43
C GLY A 73 9.75 7.02 -21.74
N ASP A 74 10.18 8.17 -22.27
CA ASP A 74 11.32 8.97 -21.76
C ASP A 74 11.00 9.79 -20.49
N GLU A 75 9.75 9.76 -19.99
CA GLU A 75 9.34 10.45 -18.75
C GLU A 75 9.65 9.64 -17.48
N ALA A 76 10.20 8.42 -17.66
CA ALA A 76 10.51 7.53 -16.57
C ALA A 76 11.68 8.03 -15.70
N VAL A 77 11.39 8.41 -14.45
CA VAL A 77 12.44 8.77 -13.48
C VAL A 77 13.22 7.51 -13.05
N SER A 78 14.54 7.57 -13.16
CA SER A 78 15.42 6.47 -12.79
C SER A 78 15.48 6.28 -11.28
N ILE A 79 15.25 5.05 -10.80
CA ILE A 79 15.41 4.72 -9.37
C ILE A 79 16.84 5.01 -8.88
N VAL A 80 17.86 4.89 -9.74
CA VAL A 80 19.26 5.19 -9.36
C VAL A 80 19.46 6.67 -9.09
N GLU A 81 18.78 7.55 -9.84
CA GLU A 81 18.85 9.00 -9.61
C GLU A 81 18.24 9.36 -8.25
N VAL A 82 17.06 8.80 -7.95
CA VAL A 82 16.38 9.02 -6.66
C VAL A 82 17.20 8.50 -5.49
N LEU A 83 17.79 7.30 -5.61
CA LEU A 83 18.62 6.71 -4.56
C LEU A 83 19.91 7.50 -4.27
N ASN A 84 20.37 8.33 -5.22
CA ASN A 84 21.55 9.17 -5.05
C ASN A 84 21.21 10.59 -4.53
N ASN A 85 19.93 10.89 -4.27
CA ASN A 85 19.47 12.17 -3.76
C ASN A 85 18.58 12.00 -2.52
N ASP A 86 19.22 12.07 -1.35
CA ASP A 86 18.55 11.91 -0.04
C ASP A 86 17.43 12.93 0.19
N GLU A 87 17.44 14.09 -0.47
CA GLU A 87 16.36 15.08 -0.33
C GLU A 87 15.10 14.71 -1.11
N MET A 88 15.23 13.83 -2.11
CA MET A 88 14.13 13.36 -2.97
C MET A 88 13.51 12.04 -2.51
N ALA A 89 14.17 11.30 -1.61
CA ALA A 89 13.79 9.93 -1.27
C ALA A 89 13.34 9.75 0.18
N GLU A 90 12.22 9.04 0.37
CA GLU A 90 11.73 8.57 1.66
C GLU A 90 11.64 7.04 1.60
N TYR A 91 12.08 6.32 2.62
CA TYR A 91 12.21 4.86 2.55
C TYR A 91 11.15 4.14 3.40
N ALA A 92 10.54 3.12 2.81
CA ALA A 92 9.62 2.22 3.51
C ALA A 92 9.96 0.76 3.23
N SER A 93 9.92 -0.07 4.26
CA SER A 93 10.15 -1.51 4.14
C SER A 93 8.83 -2.27 4.20
N LEU A 94 8.54 -3.06 3.16
CA LEU A 94 7.40 -3.99 3.16
C LEU A 94 7.54 -5.03 4.27
N ASP A 95 8.76 -5.49 4.56
CA ASP A 95 8.99 -6.40 5.68
C ASP A 95 8.64 -5.74 7.04
N GLY A 96 8.96 -4.46 7.21
CA GLY A 96 8.53 -3.68 8.38
C GLY A 96 7.01 -3.53 8.46
N ALA A 97 6.34 -3.40 7.31
CA ALA A 97 4.88 -3.47 7.23
C ALA A 97 4.36 -4.80 7.78
N TYR A 98 4.94 -5.93 7.35
CA TYR A 98 4.52 -7.26 7.82
C TYR A 98 4.75 -7.49 9.31
N GLU A 99 5.79 -6.89 9.90
CA GLU A 99 6.02 -7.00 11.34
C GLU A 99 5.00 -6.21 12.16
N THR A 100 4.63 -5.02 11.70
CA THR A 100 3.63 -4.17 12.39
C THR A 100 2.19 -4.69 12.23
N MET A 101 1.88 -5.40 11.14
CA MET A 101 0.57 -6.04 10.93
C MET A 101 0.24 -7.18 11.90
N LYS A 102 1.21 -7.70 12.66
CA LYS A 102 0.94 -8.70 13.70
C LYS A 102 0.04 -8.19 14.82
N TYR A 103 -0.11 -6.87 14.95
CA TYR A 103 -0.70 -6.23 16.11
C TYR A 103 -2.04 -5.52 15.85
N ALA A 104 -2.51 -5.42 14.60
CA ALA A 104 -3.76 -4.72 14.27
C ALA A 104 -4.41 -5.29 13.00
N GLN A 105 -5.75 -5.34 12.96
CA GLN A 105 -6.47 -5.76 11.76
C GLN A 105 -6.42 -4.68 10.66
N PRO A 106 -6.48 -5.06 9.37
CA PRO A 106 -6.48 -4.11 8.25
C PRO A 106 -7.57 -3.04 8.35
N VAL A 107 -8.78 -3.42 8.77
CA VAL A 107 -9.94 -2.51 8.88
C VAL A 107 -9.70 -1.40 9.91
N SER A 108 -8.89 -1.66 10.92
CA SER A 108 -8.65 -0.72 12.03
C SER A 108 -7.46 0.18 11.74
N GLN A 109 -6.54 -0.27 10.88
CA GLN A 109 -5.48 0.56 10.33
C GLN A 109 -6.03 1.54 9.28
N LEU A 110 -6.85 1.05 8.35
CA LEU A 110 -7.33 1.83 7.20
C LEU A 110 -8.62 2.61 7.45
N GLY A 111 -9.41 2.17 8.44
CA GLY A 111 -10.82 2.54 8.54
C GLY A 111 -11.69 1.81 7.52
N LEU A 112 -12.98 1.70 7.84
CA LEU A 112 -13.94 0.91 7.08
C LEU A 112 -14.05 1.28 5.58
N PRO A 113 -14.18 2.56 5.17
CA PRO A 113 -14.37 2.90 3.76
C PRO A 113 -13.17 2.52 2.89
N MET A 114 -11.96 2.76 3.40
CA MET A 114 -10.72 2.52 2.68
C MET A 114 -10.41 1.02 2.62
N TYR A 115 -10.62 0.30 3.72
CA TYR A 115 -10.51 -1.16 3.75
C TYR A 115 -11.43 -1.82 2.71
N LEU A 116 -12.71 -1.44 2.65
CA LEU A 116 -13.66 -2.02 1.69
C LEU A 116 -13.26 -1.72 0.24
N SER A 117 -12.77 -0.52 -0.03
CA SER A 117 -12.35 -0.10 -1.37
C SER A 117 -11.14 -0.91 -1.83
N ILE A 118 -10.09 -0.99 -0.99
CA ILE A 118 -8.87 -1.77 -1.27
C ILE A 118 -9.21 -3.25 -1.43
N ARG A 119 -9.99 -3.82 -0.50
CA ARG A 119 -10.40 -5.22 -0.54
C ARG A 119 -11.13 -5.55 -1.84
N SER A 120 -12.13 -4.74 -2.20
CA SER A 120 -12.90 -4.95 -3.42
C SER A 120 -12.01 -4.90 -4.67
N TYR A 121 -11.11 -3.92 -4.74
CA TYR A 121 -10.18 -3.82 -5.86
C TYR A 121 -9.26 -5.05 -5.95
N LEU A 122 -8.63 -5.43 -4.84
CA LEU A 122 -7.73 -6.58 -4.79
C LEU A 122 -8.47 -7.86 -5.18
N ASN A 123 -9.72 -8.02 -4.73
CA ASN A 123 -10.57 -9.16 -5.06
C ASN A 123 -11.12 -9.14 -6.51
N GLY A 124 -10.67 -8.21 -7.36
CA GLY A 124 -11.06 -8.13 -8.78
C GLY A 124 -12.43 -7.49 -9.04
N ASN A 125 -13.10 -6.96 -8.01
CA ASN A 125 -14.42 -6.34 -8.12
C ASN A 125 -14.38 -4.87 -8.60
N LYS A 126 -13.22 -4.38 -9.04
CA LYS A 126 -13.01 -3.00 -9.55
C LYS A 126 -13.52 -1.92 -8.59
N GLY A 127 -13.39 -2.14 -7.27
CA GLY A 127 -13.84 -1.20 -6.24
C GLY A 127 -15.33 -1.28 -5.90
N LYS A 128 -16.12 -2.17 -6.52
CA LYS A 128 -17.50 -2.45 -6.10
C LYS A 128 -17.53 -3.27 -4.82
N VAL A 129 -18.02 -2.67 -3.73
CA VAL A 129 -18.19 -3.34 -2.44
C VAL A 129 -19.37 -4.32 -2.52
N THR A 130 -19.15 -5.56 -2.06
CA THR A 130 -20.20 -6.58 -1.95
C THR A 130 -20.76 -6.67 -0.53
N GLU A 131 -21.95 -7.27 -0.37
CA GLU A 131 -22.51 -7.55 0.98
C GLU A 131 -21.60 -8.45 1.82
N GLU A 132 -20.86 -9.35 1.16
CA GLU A 132 -19.88 -10.22 1.80
C GLU A 132 -18.69 -9.42 2.34
N ASP A 133 -18.17 -8.45 1.57
CA ASP A 133 -17.10 -7.56 2.02
C ASP A 133 -17.53 -6.76 3.25
N LEU A 134 -18.76 -6.25 3.24
CA LEU A 134 -19.34 -5.51 4.36
C LEU A 134 -19.50 -6.40 5.60
N THR A 135 -20.05 -7.60 5.43
CA THR A 135 -20.26 -8.55 6.53
C THR A 135 -18.94 -8.95 7.18
N ARG A 136 -17.91 -9.25 6.38
CA ARG A 136 -16.57 -9.56 6.88
C ARG A 136 -15.96 -8.39 7.65
N ALA A 137 -16.10 -7.16 7.14
CA ALA A 137 -15.61 -5.98 7.82
C ALA A 137 -16.29 -5.79 9.19
N LEU A 138 -17.61 -5.95 9.27
CA LEU A 138 -18.37 -5.81 10.51
C LEU A 138 -18.02 -6.89 11.53
N VAL A 139 -17.82 -8.14 11.12
CA VAL A 139 -17.38 -9.23 12.01
C VAL A 139 -16.03 -8.89 12.66
N LYS A 140 -15.09 -8.33 11.89
CA LYS A 140 -13.77 -7.92 12.41
C LYS A 140 -13.85 -6.78 13.41
N ILE A 141 -14.60 -5.72 13.07
CA ILE A 141 -14.82 -4.59 13.98
C ILE A 141 -15.44 -5.06 15.29
N LYS A 142 -16.43 -5.97 15.20
CA LYS A 142 -17.08 -6.55 16.38
C LYS A 142 -16.10 -7.35 17.24
N ALA A 143 -15.28 -8.22 16.62
CA ALA A 143 -14.30 -9.02 17.35
C ALA A 143 -13.31 -8.15 18.13
N GLU A 144 -12.82 -7.07 17.53
CA GLU A 144 -11.91 -6.14 18.22
C GLU A 144 -12.55 -5.35 19.36
N TRP A 145 -13.87 -5.13 19.31
CA TRP A 145 -14.61 -4.51 20.40
C TRP A 145 -14.86 -5.46 21.56
N GLU A 146 -14.97 -6.77 21.29
CA GLU A 146 -15.18 -7.80 22.31
C GLU A 146 -13.87 -8.23 23.00
N GLU A 147 -12.71 -7.97 22.39
CA GLU A 147 -11.38 -8.22 22.98
C GLU A 147 -10.86 -7.09 23.89
N LYS A 148 -11.62 -5.99 24.05
CA LYS A 148 -11.31 -4.84 24.93
C LYS A 148 -12.14 -4.84 26.21
#